data_AF-I2NE60-F1
#
_entry.id   AF-I2NE60-F1
#
_cell.length_a   1.000
_cell.length_b   1.000
_cell.length_c   1.000
_cell.angle_alpha   90.00
_cell.angle_beta   90.00
_cell.angle_gamma   90.00
#
_symmetry.space_group_name_H-M   'P 1'
#
loop_
_entity.id
_entity.type
_entity.pdbx_description
1 polymer ?
#
loop_
_entity_poly.entity_id
_entity_poly.type
_entity_poly.pdbx_seq_one_letter_code
_entity_poly.pdbx_strand_id
1 'polypeptide(L)'
;MKKLFLTFIMVTLSQLILANEMSNPCVYHPDLPGCSGNNRPIGQTNRVVKIPNRWGVIYYNPANDAVGYAENNTEGYRSANKEALANCIKAGGGQNPLHRDGKGCRKMTEVRNACSAIAVGSKSASAKSDDYLEKAEQKAFDGCSQYSNDCKILYSGCSRHPDY
;
A
#
# COMPACT_ATOMS: atom_id res chain seq x y z
N MET A 1 -27.41 4.47 -39.78
CA MET A 1 -27.39 5.35 -38.59
C MET A 1 -28.20 4.82 -37.40
N LYS A 2 -29.37 4.19 -37.56
CA LYS A 2 -30.13 3.61 -36.42
C LYS A 2 -29.40 2.51 -35.61
N LYS A 3 -28.60 1.66 -36.25
CA LYS A 3 -27.89 0.54 -35.57
C LYS A 3 -26.70 0.99 -34.70
N LEU A 4 -26.04 2.10 -35.04
CA LEU A 4 -24.96 2.67 -34.23
C LEU A 4 -25.47 3.36 -32.95
N PHE A 5 -26.63 4.00 -33.01
CA PHE A 5 -27.23 4.63 -31.83
C PHE A 5 -27.66 3.60 -30.77
N LEU A 6 -28.20 2.45 -31.20
CA LEU A 6 -28.60 1.36 -30.29
C LEU A 6 -27.42 0.69 -29.57
N THR A 7 -26.28 0.58 -30.24
CA THR A 7 -25.05 0.02 -29.63
C THR A 7 -24.42 1.00 -28.65
N PHE A 8 -24.44 2.30 -28.94
CA PHE A 8 -23.95 3.34 -28.01
C PHE A 8 -24.77 3.40 -26.72
N ILE A 9 -26.10 3.31 -26.81
CA ILE A 9 -27.01 3.34 -25.64
C ILE A 9 -26.80 2.12 -24.72
N MET A 10 -26.60 0.92 -25.29
CA MET A 10 -26.33 -0.30 -24.51
C MET A 10 -24.99 -0.23 -23.77
N VAL A 11 -23.95 0.34 -24.39
CA VAL A 11 -22.64 0.52 -23.75
C VAL A 11 -22.73 1.51 -22.59
N THR A 12 -23.43 2.63 -22.75
CA THR A 12 -23.62 3.61 -21.65
C THR A 12 -24.43 3.05 -20.48
N LEU A 13 -25.45 2.21 -20.74
CA LEU A 13 -26.22 1.54 -19.70
C LEU A 13 -25.39 0.51 -18.93
N SER A 14 -24.51 -0.23 -19.61
CA SER A 14 -23.64 -1.21 -18.96
C SER A 14 -22.60 -0.59 -18.01
N GLN A 15 -22.12 0.62 -18.30
CA GLN A 15 -21.21 1.36 -17.42
C GLN A 15 -21.92 1.91 -16.16
N LEU A 16 -23.19 2.28 -16.26
CA LEU A 16 -24.00 2.73 -15.12
C LEU A 16 -24.32 1.59 -14.14
N ILE A 17 -24.45 0.35 -14.62
CA ILE A 17 -24.69 -0.82 -13.76
C ILE A 17 -23.45 -1.18 -12.93
N LEU A 18 -22.23 -1.05 -13.49
CA LEU A 18 -20.99 -1.28 -12.72
C LEU A 18 -20.74 -0.23 -11.63
N ALA A 19 -21.09 1.03 -11.88
CA ALA A 19 -20.93 2.11 -10.90
C ALA A 19 -21.81 1.91 -9.65
N ASN A 20 -22.97 1.26 -9.79
CA ASN A 20 -23.91 1.05 -8.70
C ASN A 20 -23.52 -0.10 -7.75
N GLU A 21 -22.68 -1.04 -8.21
CA GLU A 21 -22.17 -2.15 -7.38
C GLU A 21 -21.00 -1.73 -6.49
N MET A 22 -20.20 -0.73 -6.89
CA MET A 22 -19.10 -0.20 -6.07
C MET A 22 -19.57 0.54 -4.81
N SER A 23 -20.81 1.04 -4.81
CA SER A 23 -21.44 1.72 -3.67
C SER A 23 -22.01 0.77 -2.62
N ASN A 24 -22.01 -0.55 -2.89
CA ASN A 24 -22.61 -1.54 -2.01
C ASN A 24 -21.56 -2.17 -1.08
N PRO A 25 -21.51 -1.81 0.22
CA PRO A 25 -20.53 -2.35 1.16
C PRO A 25 -20.65 -3.88 1.34
N CYS A 26 -21.82 -4.47 1.05
CA CYS A 26 -22.03 -5.92 1.15
C CYS A 26 -21.26 -6.74 0.10
N VAL A 27 -20.78 -6.11 -0.97
CA VAL A 27 -19.95 -6.76 -2.01
C VAL A 27 -18.53 -7.04 -1.49
N TYR A 28 -18.04 -6.19 -0.57
CA TYR A 28 -16.66 -6.21 -0.07
C TYR A 28 -16.57 -6.66 1.40
N HIS A 29 -17.64 -6.44 2.17
CA HIS A 29 -17.77 -6.83 3.57
C HIS A 29 -19.08 -7.61 3.77
N PRO A 30 -19.15 -8.87 3.30
CA PRO A 30 -20.37 -9.68 3.38
C PRO A 30 -20.79 -10.00 4.83
N ASP A 31 -19.87 -9.84 5.78
CA ASP A 31 -20.09 -10.11 7.20
C ASP A 31 -20.74 -8.94 7.96
N LEU A 32 -20.96 -7.79 7.32
CA LEU A 32 -21.64 -6.65 7.95
C LEU A 32 -23.11 -6.98 8.29
N PRO A 33 -23.66 -6.44 9.39
CA PRO A 33 -25.07 -6.56 9.71
C PRO A 33 -25.95 -6.07 8.55
N GLY A 34 -26.87 -6.90 8.07
CA GLY A 34 -27.74 -6.58 6.92
C GLY A 34 -27.22 -7.09 5.56
N CYS A 35 -25.97 -7.55 5.47
CA CYS A 35 -25.41 -8.14 4.25
C CYS A 35 -25.58 -9.67 4.17
N SER A 36 -26.01 -10.30 5.27
CA SER A 36 -26.23 -11.74 5.40
C SER A 36 -27.71 -12.12 5.39
N GLY A 37 -28.05 -13.24 4.75
CA GLY A 37 -29.41 -13.80 4.71
C GLY A 37 -30.39 -13.12 3.74
N ASN A 38 -31.70 -13.28 4.01
CA ASN A 38 -32.80 -12.83 3.15
C ASN A 38 -33.13 -11.32 3.25
N ASN A 39 -32.33 -10.54 3.99
CA ASN A 39 -32.50 -9.07 4.11
C ASN A 39 -31.83 -8.27 2.98
N ARG A 40 -31.43 -8.96 1.90
CA ARG A 40 -30.76 -8.32 0.76
C ARG A 40 -31.78 -7.58 -0.13
N PRO A 41 -31.52 -6.33 -0.51
CA PRO A 41 -32.29 -5.63 -1.52
C PRO A 41 -32.41 -6.45 -2.81
N ILE A 42 -33.62 -6.55 -3.34
CA ILE A 42 -33.93 -7.26 -4.60
C ILE A 42 -33.09 -6.63 -5.72
N GLY A 43 -32.21 -7.42 -6.34
CA GLY A 43 -31.31 -6.99 -7.43
C GLY A 43 -29.80 -7.06 -7.13
N GLN A 44 -29.39 -7.41 -5.90
CA GLN A 44 -27.97 -7.59 -5.58
C GLN A 44 -27.41 -8.88 -6.19
N THR A 45 -26.29 -8.78 -6.93
CA THR A 45 -25.57 -9.96 -7.41
C THR A 45 -24.84 -10.66 -6.25
N ASN A 46 -24.75 -12.00 -6.26
CA ASN A 46 -24.02 -12.81 -5.26
C ASN A 46 -22.48 -12.66 -5.32
N ARG A 47 -21.97 -11.61 -5.97
CA ARG A 47 -20.53 -11.46 -6.20
C ARG A 47 -19.89 -10.85 -4.95
N VAL A 48 -19.23 -11.69 -4.16
CA VAL A 48 -18.25 -11.22 -3.17
C VAL A 48 -16.96 -10.92 -3.91
N VAL A 49 -16.52 -9.67 -3.92
CA VAL A 49 -15.23 -9.28 -4.50
C VAL A 49 -14.15 -9.52 -3.45
N LYS A 50 -13.26 -10.48 -3.72
CA LYS A 50 -12.08 -10.70 -2.89
C LYS A 50 -11.02 -9.65 -3.23
N ILE A 51 -10.85 -8.67 -2.33
CA ILE A 51 -9.74 -7.73 -2.42
C ILE A 51 -8.46 -8.48 -1.99
N PRO A 52 -7.45 -8.62 -2.86
CA PRO A 52 -6.23 -9.32 -2.52
C PRO A 52 -5.46 -8.56 -1.45
N ASN A 53 -4.82 -9.30 -0.54
CA ASN A 53 -3.86 -8.72 0.38
C ASN A 53 -2.70 -8.13 -0.41
N ARG A 54 -2.34 -6.90 -0.06
CA ARG A 54 -1.22 -6.18 -0.67
C ARG A 54 -0.16 -5.97 0.41
N TRP A 55 1.07 -6.34 0.10
CA TRP A 55 2.20 -6.29 1.03
C TRP A 55 3.12 -5.11 0.71
N GLY A 56 3.44 -4.36 1.77
CA GLY A 56 4.34 -3.21 1.70
C GLY A 56 5.57 -3.46 2.55
N VAL A 57 6.75 -3.09 2.06
CA VAL A 57 8.02 -3.29 2.77
C VAL A 57 8.93 -2.10 2.50
N ILE A 58 9.60 -1.59 3.53
CA ILE A 58 10.66 -0.59 3.38
C ILE A 58 11.99 -1.21 3.78
N TYR A 59 13.00 -1.04 2.93
CA TYR A 59 14.40 -1.30 3.19
C TYR A 59 15.19 0.02 3.20
N TYR A 60 16.21 0.08 4.05
CA TYR A 60 17.08 1.23 4.18
C TYR A 60 18.54 0.83 4.32
N ASN A 61 19.45 1.56 3.68
CA ASN A 61 20.87 1.44 3.88
C ASN A 61 21.46 2.76 4.44
N PRO A 62 21.85 2.80 5.72
CA PRO A 62 22.44 3.99 6.33
C PRO A 62 23.87 4.31 5.87
N ALA A 63 24.53 3.46 5.08
CA ALA A 63 25.86 3.76 4.54
C ALA A 63 25.82 4.70 3.32
N ASN A 64 24.68 4.78 2.62
CA ASN A 64 24.51 5.60 1.42
C ASN A 64 23.10 6.19 1.30
N ASP A 65 22.35 6.20 2.41
CA ASP A 65 20.97 6.67 2.54
C ASP A 65 19.97 6.09 1.51
N ALA A 66 20.27 4.92 0.94
CA ALA A 66 19.42 4.30 -0.06
C ALA A 66 18.14 3.75 0.59
N VAL A 67 16.98 4.09 -0.01
CA VAL A 67 15.68 3.56 0.39
C VAL A 67 15.13 2.72 -0.76
N GLY A 68 14.71 1.50 -0.43
CA GLY A 68 13.97 0.64 -1.35
C GLY A 68 12.64 0.26 -0.77
N TYR A 69 11.62 0.19 -1.59
CA TYR A 69 10.29 -0.17 -1.15
C TYR A 69 9.63 -1.11 -2.13
N ALA A 70 8.70 -1.91 -1.61
CA ALA A 70 7.69 -2.58 -2.40
C ALA A 70 6.36 -2.00 -1.96
N GLU A 71 5.57 -1.56 -2.93
CA GLU A 71 4.19 -1.15 -2.72
C GLU A 71 3.30 -2.14 -3.43
N ASN A 72 2.14 -2.42 -2.84
CA ASN A 72 1.05 -3.04 -3.56
C ASN A 72 1.31 -4.48 -4.03
N ASN A 73 2.30 -5.18 -3.47
CA ASN A 73 2.67 -6.52 -3.91
C ASN A 73 1.58 -7.53 -3.51
N THR A 74 0.93 -8.14 -4.49
CA THR A 74 -0.16 -9.11 -4.28
C THR A 74 0.31 -10.55 -4.22
N GLU A 75 1.58 -10.83 -4.54
CA GLU A 75 2.12 -12.20 -4.56
C GLU A 75 2.40 -12.71 -3.14
N GLY A 76 2.83 -11.83 -2.23
CA GLY A 76 3.02 -12.16 -0.82
C GLY A 76 4.23 -11.49 -0.20
N TYR A 77 4.36 -11.64 1.13
CA TYR A 77 5.41 -10.97 1.90
C TYR A 77 6.84 -11.29 1.40
N ARG A 78 7.11 -12.53 0.96
CA ARG A 78 8.45 -12.91 0.47
C ARG A 78 8.81 -12.19 -0.84
N SER A 79 7.84 -12.06 -1.74
CA SER A 79 8.00 -11.32 -3.00
C SER A 79 8.24 -9.84 -2.70
N ALA A 80 7.41 -9.24 -1.86
CA ALA A 80 7.56 -7.85 -1.43
C ALA A 80 8.92 -7.56 -0.76
N ASN A 81 9.42 -8.48 0.08
CA ASN A 81 10.74 -8.35 0.69
C ASN A 81 11.87 -8.39 -0.35
N LYS A 82 11.80 -9.31 -1.31
CA LYS A 82 12.80 -9.44 -2.38
C LYS A 82 12.81 -8.19 -3.27
N GLU A 83 11.63 -7.71 -3.63
CA GLU A 83 11.42 -6.50 -4.42
C GLU A 83 12.00 -5.26 -3.71
N ALA A 84 11.60 -5.02 -2.45
CA ALA A 84 12.07 -3.87 -1.68
C ALA A 84 13.59 -3.88 -1.46
N LEU A 85 14.18 -5.06 -1.17
CA LEU A 85 15.63 -5.22 -1.06
C LEU A 85 16.34 -4.90 -2.38
N ALA A 86 15.86 -5.45 -3.50
CA ALA A 86 16.44 -5.17 -4.81
C ALA A 86 16.33 -3.68 -5.17
N ASN A 87 15.20 -3.05 -4.86
CA ASN A 87 14.99 -1.62 -5.04
C ASN A 87 15.94 -0.78 -4.17
N CYS A 88 16.23 -1.20 -2.94
CA CYS A 88 17.17 -0.50 -2.06
C CYS A 88 18.58 -0.53 -2.63
N ILE A 89 19.04 -1.70 -3.08
CA ILE A 89 20.36 -1.85 -3.71
C ILE A 89 20.43 -1.02 -4.99
N LYS A 90 19.38 -1.04 -5.82
CA LYS A 90 19.29 -0.25 -7.04
C LYS A 90 19.33 1.26 -6.76
N ALA A 91 18.59 1.74 -5.75
CA ALA A 91 18.59 3.14 -5.32
C ALA A 91 19.97 3.58 -4.83
N GLY A 92 20.73 2.67 -4.21
CA GLY A 92 22.13 2.87 -3.82
C GLY A 92 23.16 2.78 -4.96
N GLY A 93 22.74 2.96 -6.22
CA GLY A 93 23.62 2.86 -7.39
C GLY A 93 24.02 1.43 -7.75
N GLY A 94 23.21 0.45 -7.35
CA GLY A 94 23.53 -0.98 -7.53
C GLY A 94 24.48 -1.54 -6.48
N GLN A 95 24.86 -0.74 -5.49
CA GLN A 95 25.76 -1.15 -4.40
C GLN A 95 24.98 -1.42 -3.12
N ASN A 96 25.52 -2.33 -2.31
CA ASN A 96 25.00 -2.62 -0.97
C ASN A 96 26.11 -2.48 0.08
N PRO A 97 26.67 -1.26 0.27
CA PRO A 97 27.76 -1.04 1.21
C PRO A 97 27.30 -1.37 2.63
N LEU A 98 28.22 -1.90 3.44
CA LEU A 98 27.97 -2.18 4.85
C LEU A 98 28.16 -0.89 5.66
N HIS A 99 27.18 -0.59 6.51
CA HIS A 99 27.30 0.46 7.52
C HIS A 99 28.16 -0.04 8.71
N ARG A 100 28.49 0.87 9.65
CA ARG A 100 29.36 0.58 10.82
C ARG A 100 28.90 -0.60 11.70
N ASP A 101 27.66 -1.03 11.55
CA ASP A 101 27.07 -2.18 12.25
C ASP A 101 27.06 -3.47 11.38
N GLY A 102 27.81 -3.48 10.28
CA GLY A 102 27.99 -4.64 9.42
C GLY A 102 26.79 -4.97 8.52
N LYS A 103 25.79 -4.08 8.44
CA LYS A 103 24.57 -4.29 7.66
C LYS A 103 24.47 -3.27 6.52
N GLY A 104 24.11 -3.72 5.33
CA GLY A 104 23.70 -2.83 4.24
C GLY A 104 22.20 -2.52 4.28
N CYS A 105 21.54 -2.61 3.12
CA CYS A 105 20.10 -2.58 2.97
C CYS A 105 19.44 -3.58 3.94
N ARG A 106 18.65 -3.05 4.86
CA ARG A 106 17.96 -3.82 5.91
C ARG A 106 16.48 -3.48 5.93
N LYS A 107 15.65 -4.46 6.29
CA LYS A 107 14.21 -4.24 6.44
C LYS A 107 13.92 -3.32 7.62
N MET A 108 13.10 -2.31 7.38
CA MET A 108 12.67 -1.33 8.37
C MET A 108 11.20 -1.51 8.74
N THR A 109 10.33 -1.79 7.75
CA THR A 109 8.91 -2.11 7.98
C THR A 109 8.46 -3.26 7.08
N GLU A 110 7.38 -3.92 7.51
CA GLU A 110 6.60 -4.86 6.73
C GLU A 110 5.14 -4.69 7.12
N VAL A 111 4.26 -4.50 6.15
CA VAL A 111 2.83 -4.25 6.35
C VAL A 111 1.99 -5.06 5.38
N ARG A 112 0.74 -5.31 5.78
CA ARG A 112 -0.30 -5.91 4.96
C ARG A 112 -1.50 -4.99 4.98
N ASN A 113 -1.92 -4.48 3.83
CA ASN A 113 -3.07 -3.57 3.69
C ASN A 113 -2.96 -2.28 4.54
N ALA A 114 -1.75 -1.78 4.75
CA ALA A 114 -1.52 -0.58 5.56
C ALA A 114 -0.44 0.31 4.93
N CYS A 115 -0.18 1.45 5.57
CA CYS A 115 0.82 2.43 5.14
C CYS A 115 2.10 2.31 5.96
N SER A 116 3.20 2.77 5.38
CA SER A 116 4.50 2.88 6.03
C SER A 116 5.20 4.15 5.58
N ALA A 117 6.02 4.70 6.47
CA ALA A 117 6.90 5.81 6.15
C ALA A 117 8.26 5.61 6.81
N ILE A 118 9.28 6.25 6.27
CA ILE A 118 10.62 6.33 6.84
C ILE A 118 11.09 7.79 6.91
N ALA A 119 11.51 8.18 8.11
CA ALA A 119 12.21 9.42 8.38
C ALA A 119 13.69 9.16 8.64
N VAL A 120 14.54 10.01 8.10
CA VAL A 120 15.99 9.94 8.26
C VAL A 120 16.54 11.31 8.63
N GLY A 121 17.44 11.34 9.61
CA GLY A 121 18.27 12.47 9.98
C GLY A 121 19.72 12.02 10.17
N SER A 122 20.63 12.96 10.43
CA SER A 122 22.07 12.69 10.52
C SER A 122 22.48 11.62 11.54
N LYS A 123 21.67 11.40 12.59
CA LYS A 123 22.00 10.44 13.67
C LYS A 123 21.03 9.28 13.78
N SER A 124 19.88 9.33 13.10
CA SER A 124 18.78 8.40 13.32
C SER A 124 17.97 8.17 12.06
N ALA A 125 17.46 6.96 11.93
CA ALA A 125 16.45 6.61 10.94
C ALA A 125 15.34 5.83 11.66
N SER A 126 14.10 6.19 11.39
CA SER A 126 12.93 5.54 11.97
C SER A 126 11.90 5.31 10.87
N ALA A 127 11.45 4.06 10.76
CA ALA A 127 10.34 3.72 9.88
C ALA A 127 9.21 3.12 10.70
N LYS A 128 7.98 3.55 10.41
CA LYS A 128 6.79 3.18 11.15
C LYS A 128 5.62 2.95 10.20
N SER A 129 4.64 2.21 10.69
CA SER A 129 3.41 1.89 9.98
C SER A 129 2.18 2.36 10.72
N ASP A 130 1.13 2.60 9.94
CA ASP A 130 -0.21 2.92 10.40
C ASP A 130 -1.20 2.66 9.26
N ASP A 131 -2.49 2.58 9.58
CA ASP A 131 -3.55 2.46 8.58
C ASP A 131 -3.72 3.78 7.79
N TYR A 132 -3.23 4.91 8.33
CA TYR A 132 -3.27 6.22 7.70
C TYR A 132 -1.86 6.71 7.36
N LEU A 133 -1.66 7.20 6.13
CA LEU A 133 -0.34 7.64 5.65
C LEU A 133 0.26 8.73 6.53
N GLU A 134 -0.53 9.77 6.84
CA GLU A 134 -0.11 10.90 7.68
C GLU A 134 0.33 10.45 9.07
N LYS A 135 -0.37 9.45 9.66
CA LYS A 135 0.02 8.89 10.96
C LYS A 135 1.29 8.05 10.86
N ALA A 136 1.50 7.33 9.76
CA ALA A 136 2.74 6.60 9.52
C ALA A 136 3.92 7.57 9.41
N GLU A 137 3.74 8.68 8.69
CA GLU A 137 4.73 9.77 8.56
C GLU A 137 5.03 10.41 9.91
N GLN A 138 4.01 10.81 10.67
CA GLN A 138 4.18 11.42 11.98
C GLN A 138 4.95 10.48 12.92
N LYS A 139 4.56 9.22 13.01
CA LYS A 139 5.27 8.23 13.85
C LYS A 139 6.72 8.02 13.41
N ALA A 140 6.98 7.99 12.10
CA ALA A 140 8.32 7.84 11.57
C ALA A 140 9.18 9.07 11.96
N PHE A 141 8.64 10.27 11.74
CA PHE A 141 9.27 11.54 12.10
C PHE A 141 9.55 11.64 13.61
N ASP A 142 8.57 11.33 14.46
CA ASP A 142 8.71 11.34 15.92
C ASP A 142 9.80 10.39 16.38
N GLY A 143 9.83 9.17 15.86
CA GLY A 143 10.86 8.19 16.21
C GLY A 143 12.25 8.59 15.76
N CYS A 144 12.38 9.26 14.62
CA CYS A 144 13.65 9.83 14.18
C CYS A 144 14.08 10.99 15.09
N SER A 145 13.12 11.87 15.41
CA SER A 145 13.34 13.12 16.13
C SER A 145 13.76 12.95 17.58
N GLN A 146 13.57 11.75 18.15
CA GLN A 146 14.12 11.38 19.45
C GLN A 146 15.65 11.47 19.52
N TYR A 147 16.34 11.35 18.38
CA TYR A 147 17.80 11.24 18.33
C TYR A 147 18.46 12.16 17.28
N SER A 148 17.68 12.83 16.42
CA SER A 148 18.16 13.75 15.39
C SER A 148 17.22 14.94 15.22
N ASN A 149 17.74 16.15 15.06
CA ASN A 149 16.90 17.36 14.93
C ASN A 149 16.59 17.74 13.46
N ASP A 150 17.20 17.04 12.52
CA ASP A 150 17.21 17.29 11.07
C ASP A 150 16.45 16.22 10.28
N CYS A 151 15.55 15.49 10.95
CA CYS A 151 14.78 14.42 10.36
C CYS A 151 13.94 14.91 9.19
N LYS A 152 13.88 14.12 8.12
CA LYS A 152 13.01 14.33 6.96
C LYS A 152 12.38 13.01 6.56
N ILE A 153 11.12 13.05 6.12
CA ILE A 153 10.49 11.90 5.47
C ILE A 153 11.18 11.70 4.12
N LEU A 154 11.87 10.56 3.97
CA LEU A 154 12.48 10.19 2.69
C LEU A 154 11.49 9.46 1.79
N TYR A 155 10.57 8.71 2.39
CA TYR A 155 9.58 7.95 1.65
C TYR A 155 8.39 7.62 2.55
N SER A 156 7.20 7.62 1.96
CA SER A 156 5.96 7.17 2.57
C SER A 156 5.06 6.58 1.47
N GLY A 157 4.30 5.55 1.82
CA GLY A 157 3.45 4.85 0.86
C GLY A 157 2.49 3.87 1.51
N CYS A 158 1.44 3.50 0.77
CA CYS A 158 0.43 2.57 1.24
C CYS A 158 0.37 1.33 0.38
N SER A 159 0.36 0.17 1.02
CA SER A 159 0.14 -1.11 0.37
C SER A 159 -1.30 -1.57 0.58
N ARG A 160 -2.26 -0.75 0.14
CA ARG A 160 -3.69 -1.07 0.08
C ARG A 160 -4.22 -0.69 -1.29
N HIS A 161 -5.40 -1.18 -1.60
CA HIS A 161 -6.10 -0.79 -2.81
C HIS A 161 -6.54 0.69 -2.67
N PRO A 162 -6.35 1.57 -3.67
CA PRO A 162 -6.72 2.98 -3.55
C PRO A 162 -8.23 3.19 -3.30
N ASP A 163 -9.04 2.25 -3.77
CA ASP A 163 -10.51 2.29 -3.63
C ASP A 163 -11.05 1.68 -2.31
N TYR A 164 -10.20 1.13 -1.42
CA TYR A 164 -10.63 0.50 -0.16
C TYR A 164 -9.74 0.89 1.04
#